data_AF-A0A1M3Q501-F1
#
_entry.id   AF-A0A1M3Q501-F1
#
_cell.length_a   1.000
_cell.length_b   1.000
_cell.length_c   1.000
_cell.angle_alpha   90.00
_cell.angle_beta   90.00
_cell.angle_gamma   90.00
#
_symmetry.space_group_name_H-M   'P 1'
#
loop_
_entity.id
_entity.type
_entity.pdbx_description
1 polymer ?
#
loop_
_entity_poly.entity_id
_entity_poly.type
_entity_poly.pdbx_seq_one_letter_code
_entity_poly.pdbx_strand_id
1 'polypeptide(L)'
;MAKLSVNAGATDTNTKLFAIASSTASATTTLFSVGNAGPITFNTVTYANCTALITDANGTVGCTTSDQRLKMNIVPLSANGVDELKPVSFFYRDQARGTEEQFGLLAQDVARVYPNLVTRGSPTPETPDGTLMVRYEGLIAPLIAKVQELQREIDGKATIVAYAGRSAEENWQWGAMGLLIAWNVALTVRRRR
;
A
#
# COMPACT_ATOMS: atom_id res chain seq x y z
N MET A 1 13.80 14.22 36.56
CA MET A 1 15.02 13.39 36.49
C MET A 1 14.60 11.93 36.44
N ALA A 2 15.24 11.10 35.62
CA ALA A 2 14.89 9.68 35.54
C ALA A 2 15.17 9.00 36.89
N LYS A 3 14.29 8.09 37.32
CA LYS A 3 14.49 7.31 38.57
C LYS A 3 15.66 6.32 38.47
N LEU A 4 16.09 6.00 37.25
CA LEU A 4 17.25 5.18 36.93
C LEU A 4 17.85 5.65 35.59
N SER A 5 19.16 5.86 35.53
CA SER A 5 19.89 6.23 34.31
C SER A 5 21.21 5.46 34.23
N VAL A 6 21.54 4.93 33.05
CA VAL A 6 22.83 4.30 32.75
C VAL A 6 23.57 5.20 31.78
N ASN A 7 24.79 5.61 32.12
CA ASN A 7 25.63 6.50 31.32
C ASN A 7 27.06 5.95 31.31
N ALA A 8 27.73 6.04 30.17
CA ALA A 8 29.15 5.78 30.07
C ALA A 8 29.92 7.10 30.01
N GLY A 9 31.03 7.18 30.74
CA GLY A 9 31.89 8.36 30.76
C GLY A 9 32.47 8.67 29.37
N ALA A 10 32.86 9.92 29.13
CA ALA A 10 33.35 10.38 27.83
C ALA A 10 34.57 9.61 27.29
N THR A 11 35.31 8.90 28.15
CA THR A 11 36.49 8.09 27.79
C THR A 11 36.23 6.59 27.80
N ASP A 12 35.00 6.15 28.04
CA ASP A 12 34.65 4.73 28.03
C ASP A 12 34.65 4.21 26.58
N THR A 13 35.38 3.13 26.36
CA THR A 13 35.48 2.46 25.06
C THR A 13 34.36 1.45 24.83
N ASN A 14 33.58 1.13 25.87
CA ASN A 14 32.45 0.23 25.76
C ASN A 14 31.30 0.89 24.99
N THR A 15 30.95 0.28 23.86
CA THR A 15 29.92 0.82 22.95
C THR A 15 28.49 0.49 23.41
N LYS A 16 28.30 -0.36 24.42
CA LYS A 16 26.99 -0.79 24.92
C LYS A 16 26.78 -0.31 26.37
N LEU A 17 25.76 0.52 26.58
CA LEU A 17 25.31 0.95 27.91
C LEU A 17 24.51 -0.14 28.62
N PHE A 18 23.71 -0.89 27.85
CA PHE A 18 22.90 -1.99 28.33
C PHE A 18 22.81 -3.06 27.26
N ALA A 19 22.84 -4.32 27.66
CA ALA A 19 22.77 -5.45 26.75
C ALA A 19 22.06 -6.63 27.43
N ILE A 20 21.17 -7.29 26.69
CA ILE A 20 20.57 -8.58 27.07
C ILE A 20 21.17 -9.63 26.14
N ALA A 21 21.85 -10.64 26.70
CA ALA A 21 22.39 -11.77 25.94
C ALA A 21 21.35 -12.90 25.79
N SER A 22 21.53 -13.76 24.80
CA SER A 22 20.72 -14.98 24.68
C SER A 22 21.00 -15.96 25.83
N SER A 23 19.96 -16.67 26.29
CA SER A 23 20.01 -17.66 27.36
C SER A 23 20.33 -19.09 26.88
N THR A 24 20.58 -19.28 25.58
CA THR A 24 20.98 -20.58 25.03
C THR A 24 22.45 -20.90 25.34
N ALA A 25 22.77 -22.18 25.55
CA ALA A 25 24.09 -22.65 26.02
C ALA A 25 25.30 -22.32 25.11
N SER A 26 25.08 -21.73 23.93
CA SER A 26 26.12 -21.28 22.99
C SER A 26 25.95 -19.83 22.53
N ALA A 27 25.21 -19.02 23.28
CA ALA A 27 24.90 -17.64 22.93
C ALA A 27 26.14 -16.71 22.97
N THR A 28 26.68 -16.37 21.79
CA THR A 28 27.60 -15.23 21.60
C THR A 28 26.87 -13.95 21.18
N THR A 29 25.53 -14.01 21.06
CA THR A 29 24.71 -12.93 20.49
C THR A 29 24.04 -12.10 21.58
N THR A 30 24.20 -10.78 21.49
CA THR A 30 23.37 -9.81 22.21
C THR A 30 22.01 -9.71 21.52
N LEU A 31 20.90 -9.93 22.22
CA LEU A 31 19.52 -9.86 21.69
C LEU A 31 19.01 -8.42 21.59
N PHE A 32 19.25 -7.64 22.64
CA PHE A 32 18.87 -6.23 22.75
C PHE A 32 20.05 -5.43 23.28
N SER A 33 20.31 -4.25 22.72
CA SER A 33 21.30 -3.33 23.29
C SER A 33 20.94 -1.87 23.11
N VAL A 34 21.33 -1.07 24.10
CA VAL A 34 21.35 0.40 24.01
C VAL A 34 22.80 0.82 23.84
N GLY A 35 23.11 1.44 22.70
CA GLY A 35 24.43 1.96 22.39
C GLY A 35 24.70 3.28 23.12
N ASN A 36 25.97 3.52 23.47
CA ASN A 36 26.39 4.77 24.09
C ASN A 36 26.30 6.00 23.15
N ALA A 37 26.24 5.78 21.84
CA ALA A 37 26.08 6.80 20.80
C ALA A 37 24.62 7.00 20.33
N GLY A 38 23.63 6.44 21.04
CA GLY A 38 22.21 6.59 20.74
C GLY A 38 21.46 5.46 20.00
N PRO A 39 22.09 4.51 19.26
CA PRO A 39 21.31 3.47 18.61
C PRO A 39 20.75 2.46 19.61
N ILE A 40 19.50 2.05 19.40
CA ILE A 40 18.89 0.91 20.09
C ILE A 40 18.82 -0.22 19.06
N THR A 41 19.42 -1.38 19.38
CA THR A 41 19.53 -2.50 18.46
C THR A 41 18.73 -3.69 18.96
N PHE A 42 17.88 -4.23 18.08
CA PHE A 42 17.24 -5.53 18.22
C PHE A 42 17.93 -6.49 17.26
N ASN A 43 18.91 -7.25 17.75
CA ASN A 43 19.76 -8.09 16.90
C ASN A 43 19.02 -9.32 16.36
N THR A 44 18.11 -9.85 17.17
CA THR A 44 17.19 -10.91 16.77
C THR A 44 15.79 -10.48 17.13
N VAL A 45 15.11 -9.86 16.17
CA VAL A 45 13.64 -10.01 16.10
C VAL A 45 13.33 -11.43 15.60
N THR A 46 12.07 -11.84 15.59
CA THR A 46 11.61 -13.22 15.29
C THR A 46 12.35 -13.91 14.11
N TYR A 47 12.86 -13.15 13.13
CA TYR A 47 13.79 -13.61 12.10
C TYR A 47 15.07 -12.75 12.04
N ALA A 48 16.21 -13.33 11.67
CA ALA A 48 17.42 -12.55 11.36
C ALA A 48 17.23 -11.74 10.06
N ASN A 49 17.84 -10.55 9.98
CA ASN A 49 17.81 -9.67 8.79
C ASN A 49 16.44 -9.09 8.42
N CYS A 50 15.60 -8.78 9.40
CA CYS A 50 14.32 -8.14 9.12
C CYS A 50 14.49 -6.69 8.65
N THR A 51 13.93 -6.40 7.48
CA THR A 51 13.95 -5.06 6.87
C THR A 51 12.68 -4.26 7.17
N ALA A 52 11.60 -4.92 7.59
CA ALA A 52 10.34 -4.31 8.02
C ALA A 52 9.81 -5.02 9.28
N LEU A 53 9.45 -4.22 10.28
CA LEU A 53 8.92 -4.69 11.56
C LEU A 53 7.39 -4.58 11.58
N ILE A 54 6.74 -5.59 12.13
CA ILE A 54 5.29 -5.60 12.41
C ILE A 54 5.06 -6.08 13.84
N THR A 55 3.89 -5.80 14.39
CA THR A 55 3.44 -6.39 15.65
C THR A 55 2.36 -7.43 15.39
N ASP A 56 2.44 -8.57 16.08
CA ASP A 56 1.35 -9.54 16.09
C ASP A 56 0.22 -9.14 17.08
N ALA A 57 -0.83 -9.96 17.16
CA ALA A 57 -1.95 -9.71 18.07
C ALA A 57 -1.57 -9.72 19.56
N ASN A 58 -0.42 -10.29 19.92
CA ASN A 58 0.11 -10.32 21.28
C ASN A 58 1.07 -9.15 21.55
N GLY A 59 1.30 -8.26 20.57
CA GLY A 59 2.26 -7.17 20.66
C GLY A 59 3.71 -7.60 20.43
N THR A 60 3.96 -8.83 19.97
CA THR A 60 5.30 -9.31 19.66
C THR A 60 5.80 -8.67 18.38
N VAL A 61 7.03 -8.14 18.43
CA VAL A 61 7.68 -7.59 17.24
C VAL A 61 8.19 -8.73 16.36
N GLY A 62 7.60 -8.83 15.17
CA GLY A 62 7.96 -9.76 14.12
C GLY A 62 8.34 -9.03 12.84
N CYS A 63 8.38 -9.80 11.75
CA CYS A 63 8.80 -9.31 10.45
C CYS A 63 7.76 -9.65 9.41
N THR A 64 7.62 -8.77 8.42
CA THR A 64 6.74 -9.04 7.28
C THR A 64 7.36 -10.12 6.40
N THR A 65 6.86 -11.35 6.47
CA THR A 65 7.31 -12.47 5.62
C THR A 65 6.38 -12.70 4.43
N SER A 66 6.92 -12.98 3.25
CA SER A 66 6.11 -13.20 2.04
C SER A 66 6.43 -14.48 1.25
N ASP A 67 7.32 -15.35 1.75
CA ASP A 67 7.74 -16.60 1.12
C ASP A 67 6.53 -17.52 0.83
N GLN A 68 6.49 -18.08 -0.38
CA GLN A 68 5.41 -18.96 -0.84
C GLN A 68 5.23 -20.18 0.05
N ARG A 69 6.30 -20.74 0.63
CA ARG A 69 6.26 -21.94 1.49
C ARG A 69 5.54 -21.68 2.81
N LEU A 70 5.40 -20.41 3.20
CA LEU A 70 4.67 -19.98 4.40
C LEU A 70 3.20 -19.68 4.12
N LYS A 71 2.72 -19.92 2.89
CA LYS A 71 1.37 -19.58 2.44
C LYS A 71 0.66 -20.81 1.88
N MET A 72 -0.64 -20.88 2.13
CA MET A 72 -1.54 -21.91 1.58
C MET A 72 -2.77 -21.24 0.97
N ASN A 73 -3.50 -21.98 0.11
CA ASN A 73 -4.72 -21.49 -0.55
C ASN A 73 -4.51 -20.17 -1.31
N ILE A 74 -3.43 -20.08 -2.09
CA ILE A 74 -3.05 -18.88 -2.84
C ILE A 74 -3.98 -18.74 -4.05
N VAL A 75 -4.82 -17.71 -4.05
CA VAL A 75 -5.75 -17.37 -5.14
C VAL A 75 -5.52 -15.94 -5.63
N PRO A 76 -5.81 -15.62 -6.91
CA PRO A 76 -5.79 -14.24 -7.38
C PRO A 76 -6.73 -13.34 -6.57
N LEU A 77 -6.28 -12.12 -6.29
CA LEU A 77 -7.06 -11.11 -5.56
C LEU A 77 -7.84 -10.24 -6.55
N SER A 78 -9.13 -10.02 -6.30
CA SER A 78 -9.91 -9.01 -7.05
C SER A 78 -9.66 -7.61 -6.49
N ALA A 79 -9.85 -6.57 -7.30
CA ALA A 79 -9.68 -5.19 -6.88
C ALA A 79 -10.91 -4.59 -6.17
N ASN A 80 -11.88 -5.43 -5.78
CA ASN A 80 -13.17 -4.99 -5.27
C ASN A 80 -13.01 -4.21 -3.96
N GLY A 81 -13.80 -3.16 -3.79
CA GLY A 81 -13.86 -2.38 -2.54
C GLY A 81 -12.80 -1.29 -2.42
N VAL A 82 -11.73 -1.28 -3.24
CA VAL A 82 -10.75 -0.18 -3.21
C VAL A 82 -11.43 1.18 -3.47
N ASP A 83 -12.38 1.23 -4.41
CA ASP A 83 -13.10 2.45 -4.79
C ASP A 83 -14.08 2.94 -3.71
N GLU A 84 -14.42 2.08 -2.74
CA GLU A 84 -15.32 2.42 -1.63
C GLU A 84 -14.57 3.05 -0.44
N LEU A 85 -13.24 2.94 -0.42
CA LEU A 85 -12.41 3.57 0.60
C LEU A 85 -12.44 5.08 0.43
N LYS A 86 -12.51 5.78 1.56
CA LYS A 86 -12.59 7.24 1.62
C LYS A 86 -11.35 7.81 2.29
N PRO A 87 -10.34 8.24 1.51
CA PRO A 87 -9.22 9.01 2.05
C PRO A 87 -9.74 10.27 2.73
N VAL A 88 -9.21 10.56 3.91
CA VAL A 88 -9.53 11.76 4.70
C VAL A 88 -8.25 12.46 5.13
N SER A 89 -8.33 13.77 5.34
CA SER A 89 -7.37 14.47 6.18
C SER A 89 -7.96 14.70 7.57
N PHE A 90 -7.11 14.76 8.59
CA PHE A 90 -7.54 14.93 9.97
C PHE A 90 -6.43 15.51 10.85
N PHE A 91 -6.85 16.05 12.00
CA PHE A 91 -5.96 16.42 13.11
C PHE A 91 -6.28 15.54 14.30
N TYR A 92 -5.27 15.14 15.07
CA TYR A 92 -5.52 14.45 16.33
C TYR A 92 -6.12 15.43 17.35
N ARG A 93 -7.11 14.95 18.12
CA ARG A 93 -7.65 15.70 19.26
C ARG A 93 -6.60 15.88 20.36
N ASP A 94 -5.78 14.85 20.58
CA ASP A 94 -4.64 14.90 21.46
C ASP A 94 -3.45 15.53 20.74
N GLN A 95 -3.10 16.75 21.13
CA GLN A 95 -1.99 17.50 20.56
C GLN A 95 -0.62 16.85 20.82
N ALA A 96 -0.51 15.96 21.83
CA ALA A 96 0.72 15.18 22.06
C ALA A 96 1.02 14.21 20.91
N ARG A 97 0.01 13.88 20.08
CA ARG A 97 0.18 13.07 18.86
C ARG A 97 0.58 13.88 17.63
N GLY A 98 0.76 15.19 17.80
CA GLY A 98 1.08 16.13 16.73
C GLY A 98 -0.05 17.10 16.44
N THR A 99 0.33 18.30 16.03
CA THR A 99 -0.58 19.40 15.67
C THR A 99 -0.73 19.57 14.16
N GLU A 100 0.04 18.83 13.38
CA GLU A 100 0.04 18.90 11.92
C GLU A 100 -1.12 18.12 11.31
N GLU A 101 -1.60 18.55 10.16
CA GLU A 101 -2.60 17.83 9.37
C GLU A 101 -2.03 16.48 8.94
N GLN A 102 -2.82 15.42 9.11
CA GLN A 102 -2.47 14.05 8.73
C GLN A 102 -3.43 13.56 7.66
N PHE A 103 -3.00 12.56 6.88
CA PHE A 103 -3.82 11.89 5.87
C PHE A 103 -3.97 10.42 6.21
N GLY A 104 -5.14 9.85 5.92
CA GLY A 104 -5.38 8.42 6.15
C GLY A 104 -6.80 7.98 5.85
N LEU A 105 -7.22 6.94 6.53
CA LEU A 105 -8.55 6.33 6.42
C LEU A 105 -9.19 6.24 7.80
N LEU A 106 -10.53 6.35 7.85
CA LEU A 106 -11.29 6.03 9.05
C LEU A 106 -11.37 4.50 9.19
N ALA A 107 -10.94 3.98 10.35
CA ALA A 107 -10.95 2.54 10.60
C ALA A 107 -12.37 1.93 10.50
N GLN A 108 -13.40 2.70 10.82
CA GLN A 108 -14.81 2.31 10.71
C GLN A 108 -15.23 2.10 9.26
N ASP A 109 -14.74 2.95 8.35
CA ASP A 109 -15.03 2.84 6.91
C ASP A 109 -14.28 1.65 6.32
N VAL A 110 -13.00 1.48 6.69
CA VAL A 110 -12.21 0.31 6.29
C VAL A 110 -12.85 -0.98 6.81
N ALA A 111 -13.38 -1.01 8.03
CA ALA A 111 -13.99 -2.22 8.59
C ALA A 111 -15.22 -2.71 7.80
N ARG A 112 -15.93 -1.82 7.09
CA ARG A 112 -17.07 -2.21 6.24
C ARG A 112 -16.62 -2.88 4.94
N VAL A 113 -15.45 -2.49 4.42
CA VAL A 113 -14.93 -2.95 3.11
C VAL A 113 -13.93 -4.10 3.29
N TYR A 114 -12.94 -3.92 4.16
CA TYR A 114 -11.86 -4.84 4.48
C TYR A 114 -11.80 -5.13 5.99
N PRO A 115 -12.77 -5.88 6.55
CA PRO A 115 -12.83 -6.14 7.99
C PRO A 115 -11.58 -6.83 8.54
N ASN A 116 -10.93 -7.67 7.72
CA ASN A 116 -9.68 -8.35 8.05
C ASN A 116 -8.47 -7.42 8.18
N LEU A 117 -8.56 -6.16 7.72
CA LEU A 117 -7.51 -5.16 7.86
C LEU A 117 -7.72 -4.24 9.07
N VAL A 118 -8.76 -4.46 9.86
CA VAL A 118 -9.01 -3.67 11.07
C VAL A 118 -8.82 -4.55 12.31
N THR A 119 -8.11 -4.01 13.29
CA THR A 119 -7.98 -4.59 14.62
C THR A 119 -8.61 -3.68 15.65
N ARG A 120 -9.01 -4.28 16.76
CA ARG A 120 -9.53 -3.55 17.93
C ARG A 120 -8.57 -3.79 19.08
N GLY A 121 -8.02 -2.71 19.61
CA GLY A 121 -7.24 -2.70 20.84
C GLY A 121 -8.14 -2.63 22.08
N SER A 122 -7.50 -2.49 23.23
CA SER A 122 -8.20 -2.33 24.50
C SER A 122 -9.01 -1.02 24.56
N PRO A 123 -10.09 -0.98 25.35
CA PRO A 123 -10.82 0.24 25.67
C PRO A 123 -9.93 1.36 26.24
N THR A 124 -10.21 2.59 25.85
CA THR A 124 -9.66 3.81 26.48
C THR A 124 -10.81 4.73 26.92
N PRO A 125 -10.58 5.74 27.76
CA PRO A 125 -11.61 6.74 28.09
C PRO A 125 -12.23 7.39 26.84
N GLU A 126 -11.45 7.58 25.77
CA GLU A 126 -11.89 8.15 24.49
C GLU A 126 -12.54 7.11 23.56
N THR A 127 -12.22 5.83 23.75
CA THR A 127 -12.71 4.71 22.93
C THR A 127 -13.18 3.56 23.83
N PRO A 128 -14.35 3.68 24.48
CA PRO A 128 -14.82 2.69 25.45
C PRO A 128 -15.08 1.31 24.82
N ASP A 129 -15.37 1.26 23.52
CA ASP A 129 -15.57 0.02 22.77
C ASP A 129 -14.27 -0.52 22.13
N GLY A 130 -13.11 0.00 22.54
CA GLY A 130 -11.79 -0.34 22.02
C GLY A 130 -11.36 0.54 20.85
N THR A 131 -10.07 0.90 20.83
CA THR A 131 -9.48 1.67 19.73
C THR A 131 -9.37 0.81 18.48
N LEU A 132 -10.00 1.25 17.37
CA LEU A 132 -9.81 0.60 16.07
C LEU A 132 -8.52 1.06 15.40
N MET A 133 -7.79 0.13 14.80
CA MET A 133 -6.52 0.36 14.12
C MET A 133 -6.53 -0.33 12.76
N VAL A 134 -5.99 0.34 11.74
CA VAL A 134 -5.91 -0.16 10.36
C VAL A 134 -4.52 -0.76 10.10
N ARG A 135 -4.49 -1.96 9.52
CA ARG A 135 -3.31 -2.59 8.91
C ARG A 135 -3.12 -2.06 7.49
N TYR A 136 -2.47 -0.90 7.38
CA TYR A 136 -2.26 -0.21 6.09
C TYR A 136 -1.45 -1.03 5.09
N GLU A 137 -0.55 -1.89 5.55
CA GLU A 137 0.24 -2.79 4.71
C GLU A 137 -0.63 -3.75 3.89
N GLY A 138 -1.79 -4.14 4.43
CA GLY A 138 -2.72 -5.03 3.74
C GLY A 138 -3.47 -4.38 2.58
N LEU A 139 -3.47 -3.04 2.49
CA LEU A 139 -4.10 -2.30 1.38
C LEU A 139 -3.24 -2.29 0.10
N ILE A 140 -1.94 -2.58 0.21
CA ILE A 140 -1.01 -2.52 -0.93
C ILE A 140 -1.42 -3.52 -2.02
N ALA A 141 -1.78 -4.75 -1.66
CA ALA A 141 -2.14 -5.78 -2.64
C ALA A 141 -3.46 -5.47 -3.39
N PRO A 142 -4.57 -5.08 -2.72
CA PRO A 142 -5.76 -4.57 -3.41
C PRO A 142 -5.48 -3.37 -4.31
N LEU A 143 -4.64 -2.42 -3.89
CA LEU A 143 -4.26 -1.26 -4.69
C LEU A 143 -3.52 -1.68 -5.97
N ILE A 144 -2.57 -2.61 -5.89
CA ILE A 144 -1.89 -3.17 -7.08
C ILE A 144 -2.90 -3.83 -8.01
N ALA A 145 -3.82 -4.64 -7.48
CA ALA A 145 -4.86 -5.29 -8.27
C ALA A 145 -5.74 -4.25 -8.99
N LYS A 146 -6.10 -3.15 -8.32
CA LYS A 146 -6.88 -2.06 -8.91
C LYS A 146 -6.13 -1.33 -10.01
N VAL A 147 -4.84 -1.05 -9.82
CA VAL A 147 -4.01 -0.44 -10.87
C VAL A 147 -3.93 -1.33 -12.11
N GLN A 148 -3.77 -2.64 -11.93
CA GLN A 148 -3.75 -3.60 -13.05
C GLN A 148 -5.11 -3.73 -13.76
N GLU A 149 -6.22 -3.64 -13.02
CA GLU A 149 -7.57 -3.58 -13.58
C GLU A 149 -7.77 -2.30 -14.40
N LEU A 150 -7.42 -1.14 -13.84
CA LEU A 150 -7.51 0.15 -14.52
C LEU A 150 -6.66 0.18 -15.79
N GLN A 151 -5.45 -0.40 -15.76
CA GLN A 151 -4.61 -0.49 -16.96
C GLN A 151 -5.27 -1.33 -18.06
N ARG A 152 -5.85 -2.48 -17.71
CA ARG A 152 -6.58 -3.33 -18.67
C ARG A 152 -7.80 -2.61 -19.27
N GLU A 153 -8.52 -1.83 -18.46
CA GLU A 153 -9.61 -1.01 -18.96
C GLU A 153 -9.13 0.08 -19.92
N ILE A 154 -8.03 0.76 -19.59
CA ILE A 154 -7.44 1.80 -20.43
C ILE A 154 -7.03 1.20 -21.78
N ASP A 155 -6.36 0.06 -21.79
CA ASP A 155 -5.92 -0.62 -23.02
C ASP A 155 -7.13 -1.06 -23.87
N GLY A 156 -8.18 -1.58 -23.22
CA GLY A 156 -9.43 -1.94 -23.88
C GLY A 156 -10.12 -0.73 -24.51
N LYS A 157 -10.23 0.37 -23.77
CA LYS A 157 -10.80 1.64 -24.26
C LYS A 157 -9.97 2.21 -25.42
N ALA A 158 -8.65 2.22 -25.32
CA ALA A 158 -7.75 2.68 -26.38
C ALA A 158 -7.92 1.86 -27.67
N THR A 159 -8.09 0.55 -27.54
CA THR A 159 -8.35 -0.35 -28.68
C THR A 159 -9.67 0.02 -29.38
N ILE A 160 -10.75 0.20 -28.61
CA ILE A 160 -12.07 0.59 -29.15
C ILE A 160 -11.98 1.94 -29.88
N VAL A 161 -11.30 2.93 -29.29
CA VAL A 161 -11.10 4.24 -29.91
C VAL A 161 -10.34 4.13 -31.22
N ALA A 162 -9.28 3.30 -31.29
CA ALA A 162 -8.53 3.08 -32.53
C ALA A 162 -9.38 2.42 -33.62
N TYR A 163 -10.23 1.45 -33.27
CA TYR A 163 -11.18 0.86 -34.23
C TYR A 163 -12.23 1.87 -34.70
N ALA A 164 -12.78 2.67 -33.80
CA ALA A 164 -13.75 3.71 -34.15
C ALA A 164 -13.15 4.76 -35.11
N GLY A 165 -11.91 5.17 -34.87
CA GLY A 165 -11.17 6.08 -35.77
C GLY A 165 -11.01 5.51 -37.18
N ARG A 166 -10.55 4.26 -37.30
CA ARG A 166 -10.39 3.59 -38.61
C ARG A 166 -11.73 3.45 -39.34
N SER A 167 -12.79 3.06 -38.65
CA SER A 167 -14.13 2.94 -39.27
C SER A 167 -14.66 4.29 -39.77
N ALA A 168 -14.42 5.37 -39.02
CA ALA A 168 -14.79 6.72 -39.45
C ALA A 168 -14.02 7.16 -40.71
N GLU A 169 -12.71 6.88 -40.77
CA GLU A 169 -11.88 7.17 -41.94
C GLU A 169 -12.33 6.36 -43.17
N GLU A 170 -12.59 5.06 -43.02
CA GLU A 170 -13.09 4.21 -44.11
C GLU A 170 -14.44 4.70 -44.64
N ASN A 171 -15.40 5.00 -43.74
CA ASN A 171 -16.71 5.53 -44.12
C ASN A 171 -16.59 6.86 -44.88
N TRP A 172 -15.69 7.73 -44.45
CA TRP A 172 -15.41 8.99 -45.12
C TRP A 172 -14.83 8.76 -46.53
N GLN A 173 -13.87 7.86 -46.68
CA GLN A 173 -13.26 7.55 -47.97
C GLN A 173 -14.29 7.00 -48.98
N TRP A 174 -15.15 6.09 -48.56
CA TRP A 174 -16.22 5.58 -49.42
C TRP A 174 -17.23 6.66 -49.80
N GLY A 175 -17.60 7.54 -48.86
CA GLY A 175 -18.46 8.69 -49.15
C GLY A 175 -17.86 9.64 -50.19
N ALA A 176 -16.59 10.01 -50.00
CA ALA A 176 -15.86 10.88 -50.93
C ALA A 176 -15.71 10.24 -52.32
N MET A 177 -15.38 8.94 -52.38
CA MET A 177 -15.25 8.21 -53.64
C MET A 177 -16.59 8.08 -54.37
N GLY A 178 -17.68 7.83 -53.64
CA GLY A 178 -19.03 7.81 -54.20
C GLY A 178 -19.44 9.14 -54.85
N LEU A 179 -19.14 10.27 -54.20
CA LEU A 179 -19.37 11.61 -54.75
C LEU A 179 -18.54 11.86 -56.02
N LEU A 180 -17.26 11.46 -56.03
CA LEU A 180 -16.39 11.60 -57.20
C LEU A 180 -16.87 10.76 -58.39
N ILE A 181 -17.35 9.54 -58.14
CA ILE A 181 -17.94 8.68 -59.19
C ILE A 181 -19.20 9.35 -59.75
N ALA A 182 -20.12 9.78 -58.89
CA ALA A 182 -21.36 10.44 -59.30
C ALA A 182 -21.08 11.71 -60.14
N TRP A 183 -20.09 12.50 -59.72
CA TRP A 183 -19.65 13.68 -60.45
C TRP A 183 -19.07 13.35 -61.83
N ASN A 184 -18.21 12.34 -61.94
CA ASN A 184 -17.64 11.92 -63.23
C ASN A 184 -18.72 11.38 -64.19
N VAL A 185 -19.69 10.62 -63.67
CA VAL A 185 -20.84 10.15 -64.46
C VAL A 185 -21.64 11.35 -64.98
N ALA A 186 -21.94 12.33 -64.13
CA ALA A 186 -22.66 13.54 -64.52
C ALA A 186 -21.90 14.35 -65.59
N LEU A 187 -20.58 14.53 -65.45
CA LEU A 187 -19.74 15.18 -66.46
C LEU A 187 -19.75 14.43 -67.80
N THR A 188 -19.70 13.11 -67.76
CA THR A 188 -19.68 12.26 -68.96
C THR A 188 -21.01 12.35 -69.72
N VAL A 189 -22.14 12.33 -69.01
CA VAL A 189 -23.48 12.52 -69.61
C VAL A 189 -23.59 13.91 -70.23
N ARG A 190 -23.07 14.95 -69.55
CA ARG A 190 -23.12 16.33 -70.04
C ARG A 190 -22.25 16.58 -71.27
N ARG A 191 -21.15 15.83 -71.45
CA ARG A 191 -20.28 15.89 -72.65
C ARG A 191 -20.82 15.14 -73.87
N ARG A 192 -21.81 14.26 -73.69
CA ARG A 192 -22.43 13.47 -74.78
C ARG A 192 -23.71 14.11 -75.35
N ARG A 193 -24.14 15.26 -74.81
CA ARG A 193 -25.18 16.11 -75.38
C ARG A 193 -24.53 17.29 -76.09
#